data_AF-A0A7X4EBX2-F1
#
_entry.id   AF-A0A7X4EBX2-F1
#
_cell.length_a   1.000
_cell.length_b   1.000
_cell.length_c   1.000
_cell.angle_alpha   90.00
_cell.angle_beta   90.00
_cell.angle_gamma   90.00
#
_symmetry.space_group_name_H-M   'P 1'
#
loop_
_entity.id
_entity.type
_entity.pdbx_description
1 polymer ?
#
loop_
_entity_poly.entity_id
_entity_poly.type
_entity_poly.pdbx_seq_one_letter_code
_entity_poly.pdbx_strand_id
1 'polypeptide(L)'
;RVCYGAFDVIQQKTGSDPLKVFHSALGNVKPMVEVKSRRVGGASYQVPVEIRPVRQVALAFRWIKRSAQSRTGKSMQDKLAAELLDAANNTGVAVKKRDETHRMAEANRAFAHYRW
;
A
#
# COMPACT_ATOMS: atom_id res chain seq x y z
N ARG A 1 -15.65 -12.47 -9.35
CA ARG A 1 -16.87 -11.62 -9.23
C ARG A 1 -16.62 -10.31 -8.47
N VAL A 2 -15.92 -10.30 -7.31
CA VAL A 2 -15.72 -9.05 -6.55
C VAL A 2 -14.78 -8.06 -7.25
N CYS A 3 -13.63 -8.50 -7.78
CA CYS A 3 -12.69 -7.58 -8.45
C CYS A 3 -13.28 -6.95 -9.72
N TYR A 4 -13.85 -7.77 -10.61
CA TYR A 4 -14.50 -7.26 -11.82
C TYR A 4 -15.67 -6.32 -11.51
N GLY A 5 -16.51 -6.66 -10.52
CA GLY A 5 -17.58 -5.75 -10.09
C GLY A 5 -17.07 -4.42 -9.51
N ALA A 6 -15.91 -4.41 -8.84
CA ALA A 6 -15.29 -3.16 -8.41
C ALA A 6 -14.81 -2.31 -9.60
N PHE A 7 -14.33 -2.94 -10.68
CA PHE A 7 -13.97 -2.23 -11.91
C PHE A 7 -15.20 -1.65 -12.62
N ASP A 8 -16.32 -2.38 -12.65
CA ASP A 8 -17.58 -1.85 -13.19
C ASP A 8 -18.03 -0.60 -12.42
N VAL A 9 -17.94 -0.62 -11.08
CA VAL A 9 -18.27 0.54 -10.23
C VAL A 9 -17.32 1.73 -10.50
N ILE A 10 -16.02 1.46 -10.70
CA ILE A 10 -15.05 2.52 -11.04
C ILE A 10 -15.40 3.14 -12.39
N GLN A 11 -15.68 2.33 -13.40
CA GLN A 11 -16.05 2.78 -14.75
C GLN A 11 -17.33 3.63 -14.70
N GLN A 12 -18.35 3.19 -13.96
CA GLN A 12 -19.61 3.93 -13.81
C GLN A 12 -19.43 5.29 -13.11
N LYS A 13 -18.55 5.37 -12.10
CA LYS A 13 -18.35 6.60 -11.32
C LYS A 13 -17.45 7.63 -12.00
N THR A 14 -16.41 7.17 -12.69
CA THR A 14 -15.35 8.06 -13.21
C THR A 14 -15.35 8.18 -14.73
N GLY A 15 -16.03 7.28 -15.45
CA GLY A 15 -15.94 7.18 -16.91
C GLY A 15 -14.56 6.76 -17.42
N SER A 16 -13.60 6.54 -16.52
CA SER A 16 -12.20 6.23 -16.84
C SER A 16 -11.96 4.72 -16.86
N ASP A 17 -10.95 4.31 -17.64
CA ASP A 17 -10.49 2.93 -17.70
C ASP A 17 -10.09 2.40 -16.30
N PRO A 18 -10.78 1.40 -15.75
CA PRO A 18 -10.51 0.87 -14.42
C PRO A 18 -9.12 0.27 -14.28
N LEU A 19 -8.53 -0.25 -15.37
CA LEU A 19 -7.19 -0.80 -15.35
C LEU A 19 -6.15 0.30 -15.13
N LYS A 20 -6.32 1.47 -15.75
CA LYS A 20 -5.45 2.63 -15.51
C LYS A 20 -5.55 3.09 -14.06
N VAL A 21 -6.76 3.22 -13.53
CA VAL A 21 -7.00 3.58 -12.12
C VAL A 21 -6.32 2.57 -11.19
N PHE A 22 -6.48 1.28 -11.47
CA PHE A 22 -5.87 0.20 -10.70
C PHE A 22 -4.34 0.23 -10.72
N HIS A 23 -3.73 0.45 -11.88
CA HIS A 23 -2.28 0.56 -12.00
C HIS A 23 -1.75 1.79 -11.26
N SER A 24 -2.42 2.94 -11.38
CA SER A 24 -2.08 4.15 -10.63
C SER A 24 -2.20 3.94 -9.11
N ALA A 25 -3.30 3.34 -8.65
CA ALA A 25 -3.51 3.00 -7.25
C ALA A 25 -2.41 2.07 -6.71
N LEU A 26 -2.06 1.03 -7.45
CA LEU A 26 -0.97 0.13 -7.10
C LEU A 26 0.37 0.86 -7.03
N GLY A 27 0.67 1.70 -8.01
CA GLY A 27 1.89 2.52 -8.04
C GLY A 27 2.00 3.39 -6.80
N ASN A 28 0.91 4.04 -6.42
CA ASN A 28 0.86 4.91 -5.24
C ASN A 28 0.97 4.13 -3.92
N VAL A 29 0.41 2.93 -3.80
CA VAL A 29 0.48 2.16 -2.53
C VAL A 29 1.80 1.39 -2.38
N LYS A 30 2.52 1.15 -3.47
CA LYS A 30 3.76 0.36 -3.50
C LYS A 30 4.87 0.96 -2.63
N PRO A 31 5.30 0.28 -1.55
CA PRO A 31 6.41 0.77 -0.73
C PRO A 31 7.75 0.43 -1.37
N MET A 32 8.70 1.38 -1.35
CA MET A 32 10.09 1.14 -1.79
C MET A 32 11.00 0.63 -0.66
N VAL A 33 10.73 1.07 0.57
CA VAL A 33 11.50 0.71 1.78
C VAL A 33 10.58 0.14 2.85
N GLU A 34 11.08 -0.83 3.61
CA GLU A 34 10.47 -1.31 4.85
C GLU A 34 11.47 -1.23 5.99
N VAL A 35 10.99 -1.32 7.22
CA VAL A 35 11.84 -1.34 8.40
C VAL A 35 11.83 -2.75 8.98
N LYS A 36 13.01 -3.30 9.25
CA LYS A 36 13.20 -4.61 9.87
C LYS A 36 13.86 -4.48 11.23
N SER A 37 13.36 -5.22 12.22
CA SER A 37 14.02 -5.32 13.52
C SER A 37 15.30 -6.16 13.38
N ARG A 38 16.43 -5.62 13.84
CA ARG A 38 17.74 -6.29 13.89
C ARG A 38 18.33 -6.13 15.28
N ARG A 39 18.89 -7.20 15.83
CA ARG A 39 19.55 -7.16 17.13
C ARG A 39 21.05 -6.96 16.95
N VAL A 40 21.59 -5.88 17.54
CA VAL A 40 23.01 -5.52 17.47
C VAL A 40 23.47 -5.11 18.86
N GLY A 41 24.58 -5.67 19.35
CA GLY A 41 25.16 -5.28 20.64
C GLY A 41 24.21 -5.42 21.85
N GLY A 42 23.24 -6.34 21.79
CA GLY A 42 22.26 -6.58 22.86
C GLY A 42 20.93 -5.83 22.72
N ALA A 43 20.87 -4.72 21.97
CA ALA A 43 19.66 -3.94 21.70
C ALA A 43 19.02 -4.27 20.35
N SER A 44 17.72 -3.98 20.19
CA SER A 44 16.98 -4.18 18.92
C SER A 44 16.77 -2.84 18.22
N TYR A 45 17.32 -2.72 17.01
CA TYR A 45 17.23 -1.54 16.17
C TYR A 45 16.28 -1.77 15.00
N GLN A 46 15.63 -0.69 14.59
CA GLN A 46 14.78 -0.64 13.41
C GLN A 46 15.63 -0.24 12.21
N VAL A 47 15.95 -1.19 11.34
CA VAL A 47 16.87 -1.00 10.20
C VAL A 47 16.06 -0.83 8.92
N PRO A 48 16.18 0.29 8.20
CA PRO A 48 15.54 0.46 6.90
C PRO A 48 16.20 -0.41 5.83
N VAL A 49 15.38 -1.13 5.06
CA VAL A 49 15.81 -2.06 4.02
C VAL A 49 14.98 -1.83 2.75
N GLU A 50 15.64 -1.83 1.61
CA GLU A 50 14.98 -1.74 0.31
C GLU A 50 14.23 -3.04 -0.01
N ILE A 51 13.01 -2.89 -0.54
CA ILE A 51 12.12 -4.00 -0.83
C ILE A 51 12.31 -4.44 -2.28
N ARG A 52 12.48 -5.75 -2.51
CA ARG A 52 12.53 -6.31 -3.88
C ARG A 52 11.20 -6.07 -4.63
N PRO A 53 11.21 -5.77 -5.95
CA PRO A 53 10.02 -5.40 -6.72
C PRO A 53 8.82 -6.34 -6.55
N VAL A 54 9.05 -7.66 -6.61
CA VAL A 54 7.99 -8.68 -6.43
C VAL A 54 7.29 -8.55 -5.08
N ARG A 55 8.06 -8.27 -4.02
CA ARG A 55 7.51 -8.07 -2.67
C ARG A 55 6.80 -6.73 -2.53
N GLN A 56 7.26 -5.68 -3.21
CA GLN A 56 6.60 -4.37 -3.19
C GLN A 56 5.15 -4.50 -3.68
N VAL A 57 4.95 -5.18 -4.80
CA VAL A 57 3.63 -5.44 -5.40
C VAL A 57 2.77 -6.30 -4.46
N ALA A 58 3.33 -7.35 -3.87
CA ALA A 58 2.61 -8.20 -2.91
C ALA A 58 2.15 -7.43 -1.66
N LEU A 59 2.98 -6.50 -1.15
CA LEU A 59 2.63 -5.63 -0.02
C LEU A 59 1.52 -4.65 -0.40
N ALA A 60 1.60 -4.03 -1.59
CA ALA A 60 0.56 -3.13 -2.08
C ALA A 60 -0.81 -3.83 -2.16
N PHE A 61 -0.87 -5.03 -2.76
CA PHE A 61 -2.09 -5.83 -2.80
C PHE A 61 -2.63 -6.16 -1.41
N ARG A 62 -1.74 -6.54 -0.49
CA ARG A 62 -2.13 -6.88 0.89
C ARG A 62 -2.73 -5.68 1.62
N TRP A 63 -2.14 -4.50 1.46
CA TRP A 63 -2.62 -3.27 2.10
C TRP A 63 -3.94 -2.79 1.50
N ILE A 64 -4.09 -2.78 0.18
CA ILE A 64 -5.36 -2.44 -0.49
C ILE A 64 -6.47 -3.39 -0.04
N LYS A 65 -6.22 -4.72 -0.07
CA LYS A 65 -7.21 -5.72 0.37
C LYS A 65 -7.63 -5.49 1.81
N ARG A 66 -6.67 -5.33 2.73
CA ARG A 66 -6.95 -5.15 4.15
C ARG A 66 -7.71 -3.85 4.42
N SER A 67 -7.30 -2.77 3.76
CA SER A 67 -7.96 -1.47 3.85
C SER A 67 -9.41 -1.53 3.38
N ALA A 68 -9.65 -2.13 2.21
CA ALA A 68 -11.00 -2.33 1.67
C ALA A 68 -11.87 -3.19 2.59
N GLN A 69 -11.31 -4.24 3.22
CA GLN A 69 -12.04 -5.07 4.19
C GLN A 69 -12.44 -4.29 5.46
N SER A 70 -11.57 -3.39 5.93
CA SER A 70 -11.84 -2.56 7.11
C SER A 70 -12.76 -1.36 6.85
N ARG A 71 -13.01 -0.99 5.58
CA ARG A 71 -13.88 0.14 5.25
C ARG A 71 -15.34 -0.18 5.61
N THR A 72 -16.08 0.83 6.08
CA THR A 72 -17.54 0.78 6.20
C THR A 72 -18.19 0.89 4.82
N GLY A 73 -19.31 0.20 4.61
CA GLY A 73 -19.98 0.16 3.30
C GLY A 73 -20.77 -1.13 3.09
N LYS A 74 -21.67 -1.12 2.10
CA LYS A 74 -22.64 -2.20 1.86
C LYS A 74 -22.01 -3.44 1.25
N SER A 75 -21.29 -3.30 0.12
CA SER A 75 -20.67 -4.44 -0.57
C SER A 75 -19.15 -4.35 -0.58
N MET A 76 -18.47 -5.51 -0.68
CA MET A 76 -17.01 -5.54 -0.84
C MET A 76 -16.56 -4.94 -2.18
N GLN A 77 -17.41 -4.97 -3.21
CA GLN A 77 -17.15 -4.36 -4.52
C GLN A 77 -17.05 -2.84 -4.37
N ASP A 78 -18.02 -2.23 -3.69
CA ASP A 78 -18.04 -0.77 -3.45
C ASP A 78 -16.85 -0.32 -2.59
N LYS A 79 -16.54 -1.09 -1.54
CA LYS A 79 -15.40 -0.80 -0.65
C LYS A 79 -14.07 -0.85 -1.40
N LEU A 80 -13.89 -1.86 -2.25
CA LEU A 80 -12.68 -2.02 -3.05
C LEU A 80 -12.57 -0.93 -4.13
N ALA A 81 -13.67 -0.63 -4.83
CA ALA A 81 -13.73 0.45 -5.81
C ALA A 81 -13.37 1.81 -5.17
N ALA A 82 -13.95 2.11 -4.01
CA ALA A 82 -13.63 3.31 -3.25
C ALA A 82 -12.15 3.36 -2.84
N GLU A 83 -11.58 2.25 -2.36
CA GLU A 83 -10.16 2.24 -1.97
C GLU A 83 -9.23 2.45 -3.16
N LEU A 84 -9.53 1.84 -4.30
CA LEU A 84 -8.74 2.02 -5.52
C LEU A 84 -8.82 3.45 -6.05
N LEU A 85 -9.99 4.09 -5.98
CA LEU A 85 -10.15 5.50 -6.37
C LEU A 85 -9.38 6.43 -5.44
N ASP A 86 -9.50 6.24 -4.13
CA ASP A 86 -8.77 7.03 -3.14
C ASP A 86 -7.26 6.85 -3.33
N ALA A 87 -6.81 5.59 -3.46
CA ALA A 87 -5.39 5.28 -3.66
C ALA A 87 -4.84 5.85 -4.97
N ALA A 88 -5.62 5.86 -6.06
CA ALA A 88 -5.23 6.50 -7.32
C ALA A 88 -5.03 8.01 -7.16
N ASN A 89 -5.79 8.65 -6.27
CA ASN A 89 -5.66 10.06 -5.92
C ASN A 89 -4.64 10.34 -4.80
N ASN A 90 -3.77 9.38 -4.45
CA ASN A 90 -2.81 9.47 -3.35
C ASN A 90 -3.46 9.72 -1.97
N THR A 91 -4.69 9.28 -1.77
CA THR A 91 -5.38 9.32 -0.48
C THR A 91 -5.79 7.92 -0.01
N GLY A 92 -6.45 7.84 1.14
CA GLY A 92 -6.93 6.57 1.69
C GLY A 92 -5.95 5.88 2.65
N VAL A 93 -6.44 4.82 3.29
CA VAL A 93 -5.73 4.17 4.39
C VAL A 93 -4.55 3.34 3.88
N ALA A 94 -4.65 2.72 2.69
CA ALA A 94 -3.52 1.99 2.10
C ALA A 94 -2.34 2.90 1.76
N VAL A 95 -2.60 4.10 1.22
CA VAL A 95 -1.57 5.10 0.92
C VAL A 95 -0.96 5.66 2.20
N LYS A 96 -1.79 6.00 3.20
CA LYS A 96 -1.31 6.41 4.52
C LYS A 96 -0.38 5.36 5.14
N LYS A 97 -0.68 4.07 4.95
CA LYS A 97 0.19 2.99 5.46
C LYS A 97 1.57 2.97 4.78
N ARG A 98 1.63 3.23 3.47
CA ARG A 98 2.91 3.44 2.77
C ARG A 98 3.66 4.61 3.38
N ASP A 99 3.00 5.76 3.55
CA ASP A 99 3.65 6.98 4.07
C ASP A 99 4.21 6.81 5.47
N GLU A 100 3.46 6.19 6.36
CA GLU A 100 3.94 5.83 7.69
C GLU A 100 5.17 4.93 7.64
N THR A 101 5.19 3.97 6.70
CA THR A 101 6.33 3.06 6.52
C THR A 101 7.56 3.81 6.01
N HIS A 102 7.39 4.73 5.07
CA HIS A 102 8.49 5.55 4.54
C HIS A 102 9.01 6.54 5.57
N ARG A 103 8.12 7.22 6.30
CA ARG A 103 8.50 8.12 7.40
C ARG A 103 9.26 7.39 8.50
N MET A 104 8.82 6.19 8.86
CA MET A 104 9.53 5.35 9.85
C MET A 104 10.92 4.94 9.35
N ALA A 105 11.04 4.59 8.06
CA ALA A 105 12.32 4.26 7.45
C ALA A 105 13.26 5.47 7.40
N GLU A 106 12.75 6.66 7.10
CA GLU A 106 13.50 7.91 7.08
C GLU A 106 13.98 8.31 8.48
N ALA A 107 13.13 8.22 9.49
CA ALA A 107 13.49 8.49 10.89
C ALA A 107 14.63 7.57 11.39
N ASN A 108 14.73 6.36 10.85
CA ASN A 108 15.76 5.37 11.20
C ASN A 108 16.88 5.28 10.15
N ARG A 109 17.02 6.26 9.25
CA ARG A 109 18.02 6.26 8.18
C ARG A 109 19.45 6.11 8.70
N ALA A 110 19.73 6.62 9.90
CA ALA A 110 21.02 6.47 10.56
C ALA A 110 21.44 5.00 10.73
N PHE A 111 20.50 4.07 10.92
CA PHE A 111 20.76 2.65 11.13
C PHE A 111 20.85 1.83 9.84
N ALA A 112 20.80 2.47 8.66
CA ALA A 112 20.87 1.76 7.37
C ALA A 112 22.16 0.94 7.19
N HIS A 113 23.23 1.28 7.90
CA HIS A 113 24.49 0.55 7.90
C HIS A 113 24.41 -0.81 8.61
N TYR A 114 23.38 -1.09 9.41
CA TYR A 114 23.17 -2.41 10.01
C TYR A 114 22.40 -3.38 9.09
N ARG A 115 22.29 -3.07 7.80
CA ARG A 115 21.56 -3.88 6.82
C ARG A 115 22.31 -5.17 6.44
N TRP A 116 23.63 -5.14 6.47
CA TRP A 116 24.53 -6.26 6.13
C TRP A 116 24.84 -7.13 7.34
#